data_AF-A0ABD4JR55-F1
#
_entry.id   AF-A0ABD4JR55-F1
#
_cell.length_a   1.000
_cell.length_b   1.000
_cell.length_c   1.000
_cell.angle_alpha   90.00
_cell.angle_beta   90.00
_cell.angle_gamma   90.00
#
_symmetry.space_group_name_H-M   'P 1'
#
loop_
_entity.id
_entity.type
_entity.pdbx_description
1 polymer ?
#
loop_
_entity_poly.entity_id
_entity_poly.type
_entity_poly.pdbx_seq_one_letter_code
_entity_poly.pdbx_strand_id
1 'polypeptide(L)'
;MSECLAAREDDEIAHTASKGWMIAGLVGGAILGAAAVVVTGGTALVAVSAVAAGACAAGGLGELLGSMSWAPRHTTGTLKDGSPNVFINSRKAIRAHLSAGECDEHSGSLQRVAEGLIKVYINNFPASRIGDKLTCSAEISQGSRNVIIGGSKVQTDEISPEIAEWVNWTMLAVGAGAMAVLASPAIALLSTLGAMGGGTVGSYAGGMLFGEGSDGQKWGMLIGSVIGGGAGMKGGARFDAWRAGKPVLEPVKPNISARRAELNEKFGRTGDLNRDINIRANQKIVDDFMRSQGVEESKIPAYRTGIDLEQRMTIETINKGKIAYQNQSPGNWQGNWYSLDESTPATKLGINPEGQVRDTGLIVPKEVKAYQAQQEGEMHRSSATPALDTWSIPDKPFQTEGGGYNGLPLSVIFGLHIMNDKTALNYVDKALILAKKRYAEVKNLNPHAPLLQMYGSIVQQLLFLRDLIEGKEKDKARLWKMTFGMYAAKEFDNSDELFFERLSDAWFIVDQIRRGLKVRLPHEVDANYSIKQQNLKMKYPNEF
;
A
#
# COMPACT_ATOMS: atom_id res chain seq x y z
N MET A 1 -24.92 -7.81 25.42
CA MET A 1 -26.04 -8.61 24.87
C MET A 1 -26.45 -7.98 23.56
N SER A 2 -26.49 -8.73 22.45
CA SER A 2 -26.85 -8.13 21.16
C SER A 2 -28.35 -7.89 21.10
N GLU A 3 -28.72 -6.69 20.63
CA GLU A 3 -30.08 -6.30 20.29
C GLU A 3 -30.27 -6.60 18.80
N CYS A 4 -31.22 -7.47 18.45
CA CYS A 4 -31.41 -7.88 17.05
C CYS A 4 -32.88 -7.79 16.65
N LEU A 5 -33.13 -7.58 15.36
CA LEU A 5 -34.46 -7.40 14.79
C LEU A 5 -35.28 -8.69 14.88
N ALA A 6 -36.53 -8.60 15.34
CA ALA A 6 -37.42 -9.75 15.46
C ALA A 6 -37.71 -10.39 14.10
N ALA A 7 -37.71 -11.72 14.02
CA ALA A 7 -38.00 -12.46 12.79
C ALA A 7 -39.50 -12.68 12.61
N ARG A 8 -39.94 -12.66 11.34
CA ARG A 8 -41.36 -12.76 10.93
C ARG A 8 -41.52 -13.72 9.76
N GLU A 9 -42.74 -14.20 9.57
CA GLU A 9 -43.15 -14.95 8.37
C GLU A 9 -42.83 -14.16 7.10
N ASP A 10 -42.34 -14.86 6.08
CA ASP A 10 -41.74 -14.38 4.82
C ASP A 10 -40.41 -13.62 4.93
N ASP A 11 -39.82 -13.48 6.14
CA ASP A 11 -38.47 -12.89 6.23
C ASP A 11 -37.48 -13.88 5.59
N GLU A 12 -36.48 -13.33 4.90
CA GLU A 12 -35.47 -14.09 4.16
C GLU A 12 -34.55 -14.89 5.08
N ILE A 13 -34.12 -16.06 4.57
CA ILE A 13 -33.06 -16.87 5.15
C ILE A 13 -31.88 -16.95 4.18
N ALA A 14 -30.67 -17.08 4.71
CA ALA A 14 -29.46 -17.09 3.91
C ALA A 14 -28.44 -18.10 4.42
N HIS A 15 -27.73 -18.74 3.49
CA HIS A 15 -26.54 -19.52 3.79
C HIS A 15 -25.28 -18.66 3.71
N THR A 16 -24.23 -19.09 4.42
CA THR A 16 -22.91 -18.50 4.23
C THR A 16 -22.23 -19.14 3.01
N ALA A 17 -21.36 -18.40 2.33
CA ALA A 17 -20.54 -18.97 1.25
C ALA A 17 -19.39 -19.85 1.77
N SER A 18 -19.61 -20.60 2.87
CA SER A 18 -18.59 -21.34 3.64
C SER A 18 -17.74 -22.27 2.77
N LYS A 19 -18.35 -22.99 1.82
CA LYS A 19 -17.63 -23.87 0.87
C LYS A 19 -16.66 -23.10 -0.04
N GLY A 20 -17.04 -21.91 -0.50
CA GLY A 20 -16.17 -21.05 -1.32
C GLY A 20 -14.97 -20.53 -0.52
N TRP A 21 -15.23 -20.11 0.72
CA TRP A 21 -14.16 -19.68 1.63
C TRP A 21 -13.24 -20.83 2.03
N MET A 22 -13.74 -22.05 2.18
CA MET A 22 -12.94 -23.26 2.39
C MET A 22 -11.93 -23.48 1.25
N ILE A 23 -12.38 -23.39 0.00
CA ILE A 23 -11.50 -23.51 -1.18
C ILE A 23 -10.48 -22.38 -1.22
N ALA A 24 -10.91 -21.13 -0.98
CA ALA A 24 -10.01 -19.98 -0.93
C ALA A 24 -8.95 -20.12 0.17
N GLY A 25 -9.34 -20.63 1.34
CA GLY A 25 -8.44 -20.91 2.46
C GLY A 25 -7.40 -21.99 2.13
N LEU A 26 -7.81 -23.07 1.45
CA LEU A 26 -6.90 -24.12 0.98
C LEU A 26 -5.87 -23.57 -0.03
N VAL A 27 -6.33 -22.85 -1.05
CA VAL A 27 -5.46 -22.30 -2.10
C VAL A 27 -4.52 -21.24 -1.52
N GLY A 28 -5.05 -20.32 -0.71
CA GLY A 28 -4.25 -19.30 -0.04
C GLY A 28 -3.20 -19.90 0.89
N GLY A 29 -3.57 -20.91 1.67
CA GLY A 29 -2.65 -21.64 2.54
C GLY A 29 -1.54 -22.35 1.76
N ALA A 30 -1.88 -23.00 0.65
CA ALA A 30 -0.89 -23.68 -0.21
C ALA A 30 0.09 -22.69 -0.87
N ILE A 31 -0.40 -21.56 -1.37
CA ILE A 31 0.44 -20.52 -1.99
C ILE A 31 1.38 -19.91 -0.96
N LEU A 32 0.88 -19.55 0.23
CA LEU A 32 1.71 -19.00 1.31
C LEU A 32 2.74 -20.02 1.78
N GLY A 33 2.36 -21.29 1.89
CA GLY A 33 3.27 -22.39 2.20
C GLY A 33 4.39 -22.52 1.15
N ALA A 34 4.05 -22.55 -0.13
CA ALA A 34 5.02 -22.64 -1.23
C ALA A 34 5.96 -21.42 -1.27
N ALA A 35 5.42 -20.20 -1.14
CA ALA A 35 6.19 -18.97 -1.12
C ALA A 35 7.19 -18.96 0.06
N ALA A 36 6.78 -19.41 1.24
CA ALA A 36 7.67 -19.52 2.38
C ALA A 36 8.82 -20.52 2.16
N VAL A 37 8.56 -21.65 1.50
CA VAL A 37 9.59 -22.63 1.15
C VAL A 37 10.63 -22.01 0.21
N VAL A 38 10.17 -21.31 -0.83
CA VAL A 38 11.02 -20.63 -1.82
C VAL A 38 11.85 -19.52 -1.18
N VAL A 39 11.25 -18.67 -0.35
CA VAL A 39 11.92 -17.50 0.24
C VAL A 39 12.93 -17.89 1.32
N THR A 40 12.69 -18.98 2.06
CA THR A 40 13.51 -19.33 3.24
C THR A 40 14.47 -20.50 3.03
N GLY A 41 14.55 -21.01 1.80
CA GLY A 41 15.42 -22.14 1.46
C GLY A 41 15.13 -23.39 2.30
N GLY A 42 13.86 -23.59 2.68
CA GLY A 42 13.41 -24.71 3.52
C GLY A 42 13.64 -24.55 5.02
N THR A 43 14.40 -23.55 5.49
CA THR A 43 14.73 -23.42 6.93
C THR A 43 13.61 -22.80 7.77
N ALA A 44 12.74 -21.98 7.19
CA ALA A 44 11.54 -21.47 7.87
C ALA A 44 10.29 -22.32 7.62
N LEU A 45 10.44 -23.46 6.93
CA LEU A 45 9.36 -24.43 6.73
C LEU A 45 8.77 -24.81 8.09
N VAL A 46 9.59 -24.97 9.12
CA VAL A 46 9.17 -25.22 10.50
C VAL A 46 8.28 -24.06 11.01
N ALA A 47 8.71 -22.80 10.95
CA ALA A 47 7.89 -21.68 11.45
C ALA A 47 6.57 -21.44 10.68
N VAL A 48 6.56 -21.60 9.35
CA VAL A 48 5.35 -21.40 8.53
C VAL A 48 4.38 -22.58 8.64
N SER A 49 4.92 -23.77 8.90
CA SER A 49 4.11 -24.97 9.06
C SER A 49 3.35 -25.00 10.39
N ALA A 50 3.77 -24.22 11.40
CA ALA A 50 2.99 -23.97 12.61
C ALA A 50 1.73 -23.14 12.33
N VAL A 51 1.81 -22.21 11.36
CA VAL A 51 0.65 -21.44 10.89
C VAL A 51 -0.30 -22.34 10.09
N ALA A 52 0.22 -23.24 9.26
CA ALA A 52 -0.58 -24.19 8.50
C ALA A 52 -1.30 -25.22 9.40
N ALA A 53 -0.59 -25.81 10.37
CA ALA A 53 -1.17 -26.73 11.35
C ALA A 53 -2.18 -26.03 12.28
N GLY A 54 -1.86 -24.79 12.68
CA GLY A 54 -2.76 -23.91 13.45
C GLY A 54 -4.06 -23.61 12.72
N ALA A 55 -3.96 -23.28 11.42
CA ALA A 55 -5.12 -22.97 10.59
C ALA A 55 -6.03 -24.18 10.39
N CYS A 56 -5.48 -25.37 10.12
CA CYS A 56 -6.30 -26.57 9.87
C CYS A 56 -6.98 -27.12 11.13
N ALA A 57 -6.40 -26.96 12.32
CA ALA A 57 -6.95 -27.50 13.56
C ALA A 57 -8.10 -26.67 14.18
N ALA A 58 -8.26 -25.41 13.75
CA ALA A 58 -9.27 -24.48 14.27
C ALA A 58 -10.43 -24.25 13.28
N GLY A 59 -10.91 -25.31 12.61
CA GLY A 59 -11.95 -25.23 11.57
C GLY A 59 -11.43 -24.88 10.17
N GLY A 60 -10.12 -24.67 9.99
CA GLY A 60 -9.61 -24.18 8.71
C GLY A 60 -9.81 -22.68 8.56
N LEU A 61 -8.82 -22.00 7.96
CA LEU A 61 -8.92 -20.56 7.69
C LEU A 61 -10.17 -20.21 6.87
N GLY A 62 -10.63 -21.11 6.00
CA GLY A 62 -11.80 -20.89 5.17
C GLY A 62 -13.14 -20.94 5.92
N GLU A 63 -13.33 -21.89 6.85
CA GLU A 63 -14.55 -21.91 7.69
C GLU A 63 -14.59 -20.70 8.62
N LEU A 64 -13.42 -20.33 9.16
CA LEU A 64 -13.29 -19.12 9.97
C LEU A 64 -13.68 -17.88 9.17
N LEU A 65 -13.14 -17.69 7.96
CA LEU A 65 -13.47 -16.54 7.12
C LEU A 65 -14.93 -16.58 6.66
N GLY A 66 -15.46 -17.76 6.31
CA GLY A 66 -16.85 -17.92 5.88
C GLY A 66 -17.88 -17.70 6.99
N SER A 67 -17.51 -17.94 8.25
CA SER A 67 -18.37 -17.71 9.41
C SER A 67 -18.33 -16.27 9.94
N MET A 68 -17.48 -15.39 9.42
CA MET A 68 -17.38 -14.00 9.87
C MET A 68 -18.65 -13.21 9.59
N SER A 69 -18.94 -12.20 10.40
CA SER A 69 -20.11 -11.34 10.18
C SER A 69 -20.09 -10.64 8.82
N TRP A 70 -18.89 -10.25 8.33
CA TRP A 70 -18.67 -9.61 7.04
C TRP A 70 -18.68 -10.57 5.84
N ALA A 71 -18.69 -11.89 6.07
CA ALA A 71 -18.67 -12.86 4.99
C ALA A 71 -19.96 -12.75 4.15
N PRO A 72 -19.87 -12.77 2.80
CA PRO A 72 -21.04 -12.74 1.95
C PRO A 72 -21.99 -13.89 2.27
N ARG A 73 -23.27 -13.52 2.38
CA ARG A 73 -24.41 -14.45 2.49
C ARG A 73 -25.25 -14.31 1.23
N HIS A 74 -25.82 -15.40 0.78
CA HIS A 74 -26.78 -15.40 -0.32
C HIS A 74 -28.12 -15.88 0.20
N THR A 75 -29.18 -15.18 -0.17
CA THR A 75 -30.56 -15.55 0.21
C THR A 75 -30.92 -16.87 -0.47
N THR A 76 -31.34 -17.84 0.33
CA THR A 76 -31.65 -19.21 -0.11
C THR A 76 -33.10 -19.59 0.17
N GLY A 77 -33.93 -18.65 0.61
CA GLY A 77 -35.36 -18.91 0.78
C GLY A 77 -36.02 -17.95 1.78
N THR A 78 -37.15 -18.38 2.34
CA THR A 78 -37.97 -17.54 3.24
C THR A 78 -38.65 -18.37 4.34
N LEU A 79 -38.94 -17.73 5.46
CA LEU A 79 -39.73 -18.33 6.55
C LEU A 79 -41.19 -18.46 6.12
N LYS A 80 -41.80 -19.63 6.27
CA LYS A 80 -43.17 -19.90 5.79
C LYS A 80 -44.20 -20.14 6.90
N ASP A 81 -43.75 -20.49 8.11
CA ASP A 81 -44.64 -20.77 9.22
C ASP A 81 -44.30 -19.96 10.47
N GLY A 82 -45.32 -19.39 11.12
CA GLY A 82 -45.20 -18.42 12.21
C GLY A 82 -46.20 -18.67 13.35
N SER A 83 -46.29 -17.73 14.28
CA SER A 83 -47.28 -17.78 15.36
C SER A 83 -48.70 -17.59 14.84
N PRO A 84 -49.69 -18.36 15.35
CA PRO A 84 -51.09 -18.22 14.93
C PRO A 84 -51.77 -16.94 15.44
N ASN A 85 -51.23 -16.29 16.48
CA ASN A 85 -51.90 -15.17 17.16
C ASN A 85 -50.98 -14.02 17.59
N VAL A 86 -49.65 -14.15 17.44
CA VAL A 86 -48.71 -13.06 17.72
C VAL A 86 -48.14 -12.55 16.40
N PHE A 87 -48.35 -11.27 16.15
CA PHE A 87 -47.94 -10.60 14.92
C PHE A 87 -46.97 -9.47 15.23
N ILE A 88 -45.95 -9.32 14.39
CA ILE A 88 -44.98 -8.22 14.44
C ILE A 88 -45.06 -7.49 13.11
N ASN A 89 -45.50 -6.23 13.13
CA ASN A 89 -45.78 -5.45 11.92
C ASN A 89 -46.68 -6.23 10.92
N SER A 90 -47.79 -6.76 11.44
CA SER A 90 -48.81 -7.49 10.66
C SER A 90 -48.36 -8.80 10.01
N ARG A 91 -47.15 -9.29 10.32
CA ARG A 91 -46.64 -10.59 9.88
C ARG A 91 -46.50 -11.50 11.10
N LYS A 92 -46.76 -12.81 10.95
CA LYS A 92 -46.69 -13.74 12.08
C LYS A 92 -45.27 -13.79 12.65
N ALA A 93 -45.15 -13.77 13.97
CA ALA A 93 -43.86 -13.82 14.64
C ALA A 93 -43.26 -15.24 14.60
N ILE A 94 -41.93 -15.36 14.52
CA ILE A 94 -41.25 -16.65 14.36
C ILE A 94 -40.85 -17.23 15.70
N ARG A 95 -41.02 -18.55 15.83
CA ARG A 95 -40.76 -19.34 17.04
C ARG A 95 -39.76 -20.45 16.75
N ALA A 96 -38.71 -20.56 17.55
CA ALA A 96 -37.85 -21.73 17.53
C ALA A 96 -38.66 -23.00 17.83
N HIS A 97 -38.20 -24.15 17.32
CA HIS A 97 -38.83 -25.48 17.39
C HIS A 97 -40.11 -25.68 16.59
N LEU A 98 -40.94 -24.65 16.42
CA LEU A 98 -42.24 -24.76 15.73
C LEU A 98 -42.24 -24.16 14.33
N SER A 99 -41.72 -22.94 14.18
CA SER A 99 -41.70 -22.28 12.89
C SER A 99 -40.75 -22.97 11.92
N ALA A 100 -41.05 -22.87 10.64
CA ALA A 100 -40.24 -23.46 9.59
C ALA A 100 -40.12 -22.53 8.38
N GLY A 101 -39.03 -22.68 7.63
CA GLY A 101 -38.75 -21.98 6.39
C GLY A 101 -38.51 -22.93 5.24
N GLU A 102 -38.74 -22.42 4.04
CA GLU A 102 -38.37 -23.08 2.79
C GLU A 102 -36.94 -22.67 2.43
N CYS A 103 -36.08 -23.65 2.12
CA CYS A 103 -34.70 -23.43 1.71
C CYS A 103 -34.44 -24.12 0.36
N ASP A 104 -34.06 -23.34 -0.65
CA ASP A 104 -33.83 -23.75 -2.03
C ASP A 104 -32.61 -24.68 -2.18
N GLU A 105 -31.68 -24.68 -1.23
CA GLU A 105 -30.50 -25.57 -1.24
C GLU A 105 -30.78 -26.98 -0.72
N HIS A 106 -31.97 -27.22 -0.15
CA HIS A 106 -32.35 -28.51 0.42
C HIS A 106 -33.69 -28.98 -0.12
N SER A 107 -33.68 -30.04 -0.92
CA SER A 107 -34.92 -30.65 -1.41
C SER A 107 -35.66 -31.42 -0.31
N GLY A 108 -36.96 -31.18 -0.16
CA GLY A 108 -37.89 -32.18 0.38
C GLY A 108 -38.44 -31.97 1.79
N SER A 109 -38.08 -30.91 2.52
CA SER A 109 -38.77 -30.56 3.77
C SER A 109 -38.54 -29.10 4.18
N LEU A 110 -39.57 -28.49 4.79
CA LEU A 110 -39.42 -27.23 5.48
C LEU A 110 -38.41 -27.40 6.63
N GLN A 111 -37.46 -26.49 6.70
CA GLN A 111 -36.39 -26.48 7.69
C GLN A 111 -36.91 -25.78 8.94
N ARG A 112 -36.84 -26.44 10.10
CA ARG A 112 -37.33 -25.84 11.34
C ARG A 112 -36.37 -24.76 11.82
N VAL A 113 -36.90 -23.74 12.46
CA VAL A 113 -36.09 -22.73 13.16
C VAL A 113 -35.56 -23.38 14.43
N ALA A 114 -34.23 -23.51 14.53
CA ALA A 114 -33.55 -24.29 15.57
C ALA A 114 -33.00 -23.42 16.71
N GLU A 115 -32.97 -22.10 16.54
CA GLU A 115 -32.52 -21.15 17.55
C GLU A 115 -33.59 -20.10 17.86
N GLY A 116 -33.60 -19.68 19.13
CA GLY A 116 -34.36 -18.53 19.57
C GLY A 116 -33.81 -17.98 20.89
N LEU A 117 -34.59 -17.14 21.55
CA LEU A 117 -34.17 -16.44 22.77
C LEU A 117 -34.48 -17.21 24.05
N ILE A 118 -33.57 -17.16 25.02
CA ILE A 118 -33.76 -17.82 26.32
C ILE A 118 -34.75 -17.09 27.26
N LYS A 119 -35.06 -15.81 27.00
CA LYS A 119 -35.90 -14.97 27.89
C LYS A 119 -37.23 -14.53 27.27
N VAL A 120 -37.35 -14.55 25.95
CA VAL A 120 -38.55 -14.05 25.26
C VAL A 120 -39.20 -15.21 24.55
N TYR A 121 -40.47 -15.43 24.90
CA TYR A 121 -41.25 -16.57 24.42
C TYR A 121 -42.50 -16.09 23.70
N ILE A 122 -42.85 -16.78 22.62
CA ILE A 122 -44.06 -16.58 21.84
C ILE A 122 -44.80 -17.92 21.84
N ASN A 123 -46.01 -17.95 22.42
CA ASN A 123 -46.78 -19.17 22.65
C ASN A 123 -45.99 -20.28 23.37
N ASN A 124 -45.21 -19.92 24.39
CA ASN A 124 -44.34 -20.82 25.17
C ASN A 124 -43.11 -21.38 24.42
N PHE A 125 -42.80 -20.90 23.21
CA PHE A 125 -41.59 -21.26 22.48
C PHE A 125 -40.65 -20.06 22.35
N PRO A 126 -39.31 -20.25 22.36
CA PRO A 126 -38.34 -19.17 22.20
C PRO A 126 -38.62 -18.33 20.94
N ALA A 127 -38.65 -17.00 21.09
CA ALA A 127 -38.80 -16.09 19.96
C ALA A 127 -37.50 -16.03 19.15
N SER A 128 -37.60 -16.05 17.82
CA SER A 128 -36.42 -15.96 16.94
C SER A 128 -36.23 -14.56 16.35
N ARG A 129 -35.00 -14.25 15.96
CA ARG A 129 -34.57 -12.94 15.45
C ARG A 129 -33.56 -13.09 14.32
N ILE A 130 -33.22 -11.97 13.67
CA ILE A 130 -32.13 -11.94 12.69
C ILE A 130 -30.87 -12.54 13.31
N GLY A 131 -30.25 -13.45 12.57
CA GLY A 131 -29.07 -14.17 12.99
C GLY A 131 -29.30 -15.53 13.63
N ASP A 132 -30.54 -15.90 13.97
CA ASP A 132 -30.86 -17.24 14.47
C ASP A 132 -30.90 -18.27 13.34
N LYS A 133 -30.49 -19.51 13.65
CA LYS A 133 -30.33 -20.58 12.66
C LYS A 133 -31.53 -21.51 12.54
N LEU A 134 -31.69 -22.06 11.33
CA LEU A 134 -32.58 -23.17 11.03
C LEU A 134 -31.82 -24.50 11.14
N THR A 135 -32.54 -25.63 11.11
CA THR A 135 -31.99 -26.99 11.14
C THR A 135 -31.00 -27.27 10.02
N CYS A 136 -31.07 -26.55 8.90
CA CYS A 136 -30.11 -26.64 7.81
C CYS A 136 -28.86 -25.76 7.98
N SER A 137 -28.69 -25.02 9.08
CA SER A 137 -27.71 -23.95 9.29
C SER A 137 -27.96 -22.61 8.59
N ALA A 138 -29.02 -22.48 7.78
CA ALA A 138 -29.41 -21.18 7.23
C ALA A 138 -29.68 -20.19 8.36
N GLU A 139 -29.19 -18.96 8.20
CA GLU A 139 -29.36 -17.86 9.15
C GLU A 139 -30.53 -16.98 8.69
N ILE A 140 -31.38 -16.54 9.62
CA ILE A 140 -32.42 -15.54 9.31
C ILE A 140 -31.72 -14.22 8.97
N SER A 141 -31.83 -13.76 7.72
CA SER A 141 -31.09 -12.61 7.19
C SER A 141 -31.91 -11.31 7.18
N GLN A 142 -33.24 -11.41 7.30
CA GLN A 142 -34.15 -10.28 7.35
C GLN A 142 -34.94 -10.27 8.67
N GLY A 143 -35.32 -9.08 9.14
CA GLY A 143 -36.13 -8.92 10.35
C GLY A 143 -37.00 -7.68 10.31
N SER A 144 -37.73 -7.48 11.40
CA SER A 144 -38.59 -6.32 11.63
C SER A 144 -37.82 -4.99 11.63
N ARG A 145 -38.38 -3.93 11.03
CA ARG A 145 -37.69 -2.62 10.93
C ARG A 145 -37.53 -1.88 12.26
N ASN A 146 -38.38 -2.17 13.23
CA ASN A 146 -38.49 -1.39 14.47
C ASN A 146 -38.78 -2.22 15.72
N VAL A 147 -38.91 -3.55 15.59
CA VAL A 147 -39.10 -4.43 16.75
C VAL A 147 -37.80 -5.17 16.99
N ILE A 148 -37.19 -4.86 18.12
CA ILE A 148 -35.89 -5.36 18.54
C ILE A 148 -36.11 -6.27 19.74
N ILE A 149 -35.51 -7.45 19.71
CA ILE A 149 -35.57 -8.39 20.81
C ILE A 149 -34.14 -8.77 21.22
N GLY A 150 -33.80 -8.44 22.47
CA GLY A 150 -32.50 -8.67 23.07
C GLY A 150 -32.49 -9.87 24.00
N GLY A 151 -31.35 -10.57 24.06
CA GLY A 151 -31.15 -11.69 24.98
C GLY A 151 -30.11 -12.69 24.46
N SER A 152 -29.79 -13.68 25.29
CA SER A 152 -28.96 -14.82 24.89
C SER A 152 -29.80 -15.81 24.08
N LYS A 153 -29.12 -16.52 23.17
CA LYS A 153 -29.74 -17.54 22.33
C LYS A 153 -29.82 -18.89 23.06
N VAL A 154 -30.75 -19.72 22.67
CA VAL A 154 -30.88 -21.13 23.05
C VAL A 154 -31.17 -21.94 21.78
N GLN A 155 -30.48 -23.07 21.64
CA GLN A 155 -30.72 -24.03 20.57
C GLN A 155 -31.80 -25.01 21.00
N THR A 156 -32.88 -25.12 20.25
CA THR A 156 -34.02 -26.02 20.51
C THR A 156 -33.97 -27.30 19.71
N ASP A 157 -33.33 -27.27 18.53
CA ASP A 157 -33.24 -28.40 17.61
C ASP A 157 -31.80 -28.58 17.12
N GLU A 158 -31.47 -29.79 16.68
CA GLU A 158 -30.17 -30.08 16.10
C GLU A 158 -29.96 -29.32 14.78
N ILE A 159 -28.84 -28.63 14.67
CA ILE A 159 -28.47 -27.86 13.48
C ILE A 159 -27.47 -28.69 12.68
N SER A 160 -27.83 -29.03 11.45
CA SER A 160 -26.93 -29.66 10.49
C SER A 160 -25.94 -28.61 9.97
N PRO A 161 -24.62 -28.73 10.24
CA PRO A 161 -23.63 -27.73 9.86
C PRO A 161 -23.46 -27.65 8.34
N GLU A 162 -23.22 -26.44 7.81
CA GLU A 162 -23.02 -26.22 6.36
C GLU A 162 -21.82 -27.00 5.80
N ILE A 163 -20.78 -27.19 6.63
CA ILE A 163 -19.66 -28.08 6.37
C ILE A 163 -19.80 -29.25 7.34
N ALA A 164 -20.00 -30.45 6.80
CA ALA A 164 -20.10 -31.64 7.61
C ALA A 164 -18.80 -31.89 8.40
N GLU A 165 -18.92 -32.30 9.67
CA GLU A 165 -17.78 -32.42 10.58
C GLU A 165 -16.65 -33.33 10.04
N TRP A 166 -17.00 -34.39 9.30
CA TRP A 166 -16.03 -35.29 8.68
C TRP A 166 -15.11 -34.57 7.68
N VAL A 167 -15.58 -33.50 7.03
CA VAL A 167 -14.79 -32.68 6.09
C VAL A 167 -13.70 -31.94 6.87
N ASN A 168 -14.03 -31.38 8.04
CA ASN A 168 -13.07 -30.71 8.91
C ASN A 168 -12.01 -31.68 9.43
N TRP A 169 -12.41 -32.88 9.87
CA TRP A 169 -11.47 -33.93 10.26
C TRP A 169 -10.59 -34.40 9.09
N THR A 170 -11.14 -34.47 7.88
CA THR A 170 -10.38 -34.82 6.68
C THR A 170 -9.35 -33.74 6.35
N MET A 171 -9.73 -32.46 6.40
CA MET A 171 -8.80 -31.34 6.20
C MET A 171 -7.69 -31.32 7.25
N LEU A 172 -8.04 -31.60 8.51
CA LEU A 172 -7.05 -31.75 9.58
C LEU A 172 -6.07 -32.87 9.29
N ALA A 173 -6.56 -34.04 8.86
CA ALA A 173 -5.73 -35.19 8.52
C ALA A 173 -4.82 -34.90 7.31
N VAL A 174 -5.32 -34.24 6.27
CA VAL A 174 -4.52 -33.80 5.11
C VAL A 174 -3.43 -32.81 5.56
N GLY A 175 -3.78 -31.83 6.39
CA GLY A 175 -2.83 -30.89 6.97
C GLY A 175 -1.75 -31.58 7.79
N ALA A 176 -2.14 -32.44 8.74
CA ALA A 176 -1.20 -33.20 9.57
C ALA A 176 -0.34 -34.18 8.74
N GLY A 177 -0.90 -34.80 7.70
CA GLY A 177 -0.17 -35.66 6.78
C GLY A 177 0.89 -34.88 6.00
N ALA A 178 0.54 -33.72 5.45
CA ALA A 178 1.50 -32.84 4.79
C ALA A 178 2.62 -32.39 5.75
N MET A 179 2.28 -32.07 7.00
CA MET A 179 3.27 -31.76 8.04
C MET A 179 4.21 -32.93 8.33
N ALA A 180 3.69 -34.15 8.38
CA ALA A 180 4.49 -35.34 8.67
C ALA A 180 5.50 -35.62 7.55
N VAL A 181 5.13 -35.36 6.30
CA VAL A 181 6.01 -35.45 5.12
C VAL A 181 7.10 -34.37 5.13
N LEU A 182 6.72 -33.13 5.48
CA LEU A 182 7.62 -31.97 5.45
C LEU A 182 8.60 -31.92 6.64
N ALA A 183 8.19 -32.44 7.81
CA ALA A 183 8.96 -32.41 9.04
C ALA A 183 9.13 -33.82 9.62
N SER A 184 8.24 -34.24 10.52
CA SER A 184 8.25 -35.57 11.11
C SER A 184 6.88 -35.92 11.67
N PRO A 185 6.59 -37.22 11.91
CA PRO A 185 5.36 -37.64 12.57
C PRO A 185 5.18 -37.03 13.97
N ALA A 186 6.27 -36.88 14.74
CA ALA A 186 6.22 -36.31 16.09
C ALA A 186 5.88 -34.81 16.07
N ILE A 187 6.48 -34.06 15.13
CA ILE A 187 6.16 -32.65 14.91
C ILE A 187 4.72 -32.49 14.42
N ALA A 188 4.27 -33.30 13.46
CA ALA A 188 2.91 -33.23 12.96
C ALA A 188 1.86 -33.47 14.05
N LEU A 189 2.04 -34.54 14.84
CA LEU A 189 1.13 -34.88 15.93
C LEU A 189 1.10 -33.79 17.00
N LEU A 190 2.26 -33.39 17.52
CA LEU A 190 2.31 -32.43 18.62
C LEU A 190 1.91 -31.02 18.18
N SER A 191 2.21 -30.61 16.95
CA SER A 191 1.72 -29.34 16.40
C SER A 191 0.21 -29.34 16.26
N THR A 192 -0.39 -30.45 15.82
CA THR A 192 -1.85 -30.58 15.69
C THR A 192 -2.53 -30.50 17.06
N LEU A 193 -2.05 -31.28 18.03
CA LEU A 193 -2.57 -31.25 19.41
C LEU A 193 -2.36 -29.89 20.07
N GLY A 194 -1.18 -29.29 19.88
CA GLY A 194 -0.87 -27.95 20.33
C GLY A 194 -1.82 -26.94 19.72
N ALA A 195 -2.13 -27.03 18.43
CA ALA A 195 -3.05 -26.14 17.76
C ALA A 195 -4.50 -26.29 18.25
N MET A 196 -4.97 -27.52 18.47
CA MET A 196 -6.28 -27.75 19.08
C MET A 196 -6.35 -27.14 20.49
N GLY A 197 -5.36 -27.41 21.33
CA GLY A 197 -5.30 -26.89 22.71
C GLY A 197 -5.11 -25.37 22.76
N GLY A 198 -4.31 -24.81 21.86
CA GLY A 198 -4.15 -23.37 21.73
C GLY A 198 -5.42 -22.69 21.24
N GLY A 199 -6.13 -23.31 20.29
CA GLY A 199 -7.38 -22.79 19.74
C GLY A 199 -8.50 -22.75 20.76
N THR A 200 -8.64 -23.78 21.61
CA THR A 200 -9.63 -23.79 22.69
C THR A 200 -9.36 -22.68 23.71
N VAL A 201 -8.11 -22.51 24.14
CA VAL A 201 -7.70 -21.42 25.05
C VAL A 201 -7.91 -20.06 24.39
N GLY A 202 -7.58 -19.93 23.11
CA GLY A 202 -7.78 -18.72 22.32
C GLY A 202 -9.25 -18.34 22.14
N SER A 203 -10.12 -19.33 21.91
CA SER A 203 -11.57 -19.14 21.81
C SER A 203 -12.15 -18.72 23.15
N TYR A 204 -11.75 -19.36 24.26
CA TYR A 204 -12.20 -18.97 25.60
C TYR A 204 -11.78 -17.53 25.94
N ALA A 205 -10.51 -17.18 25.74
CA ALA A 205 -10.01 -15.83 25.97
C ALA A 205 -10.68 -14.81 25.04
N GLY A 206 -10.86 -15.14 23.76
CA GLY A 206 -11.53 -14.30 22.79
C GLY A 206 -13.01 -14.07 23.11
N GLY A 207 -13.72 -15.10 23.56
CA GLY A 207 -15.11 -14.99 24.03
C GLY A 207 -15.24 -14.10 25.28
N MET A 208 -14.27 -14.18 26.20
CA MET A 208 -14.22 -13.31 27.38
C MET A 208 -13.94 -11.84 27.01
N LEU A 209 -13.05 -11.60 26.04
CA LEU A 209 -12.62 -10.25 25.65
C LEU A 209 -13.60 -9.55 24.70
N PHE A 210 -14.16 -10.28 23.74
CA PHE A 210 -14.94 -9.73 22.63
C PHE A 210 -16.42 -10.16 22.64
N GLY A 211 -16.80 -11.07 23.53
CA GLY A 211 -18.15 -11.61 23.64
C GLY A 211 -18.31 -12.92 22.88
N GLU A 212 -19.19 -13.78 23.40
CA GLU A 212 -19.49 -15.09 22.82
C GLU A 212 -20.16 -14.94 21.44
N GLY A 213 -19.67 -15.70 20.47
CA GLY A 213 -20.11 -15.65 19.07
C GLY A 213 -19.55 -14.48 18.25
N SER A 214 -18.75 -13.60 18.85
CA SER A 214 -18.15 -12.45 18.16
C SER A 214 -17.07 -12.87 17.16
N ASP A 215 -16.83 -12.04 16.16
CA ASP A 215 -15.70 -12.24 15.24
C ASP A 215 -14.34 -12.19 15.97
N GLY A 216 -14.25 -11.43 17.06
CA GLY A 216 -13.06 -11.38 17.92
C GLY A 216 -12.77 -12.71 18.61
N GLN A 217 -13.80 -13.45 19.03
CA GLN A 217 -13.64 -14.82 19.54
C GLN A 217 -13.07 -15.76 18.47
N LYS A 218 -13.59 -15.69 17.24
CA LYS A 218 -13.14 -16.52 16.11
C LYS A 218 -11.66 -16.24 15.79
N TRP A 219 -11.26 -14.97 15.76
CA TRP A 219 -9.84 -14.61 15.62
C TRP A 219 -8.98 -15.06 16.79
N GLY A 220 -9.50 -14.95 18.02
CA GLY A 220 -8.84 -15.46 19.22
C GLY A 220 -8.54 -16.96 19.12
N MET A 221 -9.51 -17.75 18.64
CA MET A 221 -9.34 -19.17 18.37
C MET A 221 -8.20 -19.43 17.38
N LEU A 222 -8.15 -18.72 16.25
CA LEU A 222 -7.07 -18.90 15.25
C LEU A 222 -5.70 -18.50 15.79
N ILE A 223 -5.60 -17.36 16.48
CA ILE A 223 -4.32 -16.90 17.06
C ILE A 223 -3.83 -17.92 18.09
N GLY A 224 -4.74 -18.39 18.95
CA GLY A 224 -4.47 -19.43 19.92
C GLY A 224 -3.96 -20.71 19.25
N SER A 225 -4.61 -21.16 18.17
CA SER A 225 -4.21 -22.38 17.47
C SER A 225 -2.84 -22.26 16.80
N VAL A 226 -2.50 -21.11 16.24
CA VAL A 226 -1.15 -20.86 15.69
C VAL A 226 -0.09 -20.89 16.79
N ILE A 227 -0.34 -20.23 17.94
CA ILE A 227 0.60 -20.22 19.08
C ILE A 227 0.79 -21.63 19.64
N GLY A 228 -0.32 -22.34 19.87
CA GLY A 228 -0.31 -23.70 20.38
C GLY A 228 0.37 -24.67 19.40
N GLY A 229 0.11 -24.52 18.10
CA GLY A 229 0.78 -25.29 17.04
C GLY A 229 2.29 -25.09 17.03
N GLY A 230 2.75 -23.84 17.18
CA GLY A 230 4.17 -23.53 17.31
C GLY A 230 4.83 -24.12 18.57
N ALA A 231 4.12 -24.13 19.70
CA ALA A 231 4.59 -24.79 20.92
C ALA A 231 4.68 -26.31 20.73
N GLY A 232 3.67 -26.92 20.11
CA GLY A 232 3.63 -28.34 19.78
C GLY A 232 4.77 -28.77 18.86
N MET A 233 5.06 -27.97 17.84
CA MET A 233 6.20 -28.16 16.95
C MET A 233 7.54 -28.17 17.67
N LYS A 234 7.76 -27.21 18.58
CA LYS A 234 8.97 -27.17 19.41
C LYS A 234 9.07 -28.41 20.30
N GLY A 235 7.94 -28.90 20.81
CA GLY A 235 7.84 -30.18 21.52
C GLY A 235 8.24 -31.38 20.65
N GLY A 236 7.72 -31.46 19.42
CA GLY A 236 8.05 -32.50 18.45
C GLY A 236 9.52 -32.52 18.07
N ALA A 237 10.12 -31.36 17.79
CA ALA A 237 11.54 -31.26 17.48
C ALA A 237 12.41 -31.73 18.67
N ARG A 238 12.01 -31.42 19.92
CA ARG A 238 12.69 -31.91 21.13
C ARG A 238 12.57 -33.42 21.28
N PHE A 239 11.39 -33.97 21.01
CA PHE A 239 11.17 -35.42 21.05
C PHE A 239 12.02 -36.15 20.00
N ASP A 240 12.07 -35.65 18.77
CA ASP A 240 12.90 -36.22 17.71
C ASP A 240 14.39 -36.15 18.04
N ALA A 241 14.86 -35.04 18.61
CA ALA A 241 16.24 -34.89 19.05
C ALA A 241 16.60 -35.89 20.15
N TRP A 242 15.73 -36.06 21.15
CA TRP A 242 15.88 -37.06 22.20
C TRP A 242 15.91 -38.49 21.65
N ARG A 243 14.98 -38.83 20.75
CA ARG A 243 14.90 -40.15 20.10
C ARG A 243 16.15 -40.46 19.27
N ALA A 244 16.76 -39.45 18.65
CA ALA A 244 17.96 -39.59 17.83
C ALA A 244 19.26 -39.69 18.65
N GLY A 245 19.21 -39.69 19.99
CA GLY A 245 20.39 -39.74 20.85
C GLY A 245 21.30 -38.51 20.72
N LYS A 246 20.83 -37.45 20.05
CA LYS A 246 21.55 -36.19 19.97
C LYS A 246 21.37 -35.48 21.31
N PRO A 247 22.42 -34.88 21.90
CA PRO A 247 22.21 -34.01 23.05
C PRO A 247 21.17 -32.99 22.62
N VAL A 248 20.05 -32.96 23.35
CA VAL A 248 19.07 -31.89 23.24
C VAL A 248 19.91 -30.66 23.56
N LEU A 249 20.34 -29.93 22.52
CA LEU A 249 20.94 -28.64 22.70
C LEU A 249 19.90 -27.91 23.54
N GLU A 250 20.22 -27.69 24.81
CA GLU A 250 19.54 -26.64 25.55
C GLU A 250 19.51 -25.46 24.60
N PRO A 251 18.40 -24.71 24.53
CA PRO A 251 18.48 -23.44 23.83
C PRO A 251 19.69 -22.76 24.48
N VAL A 252 20.78 -22.63 23.72
CA VAL A 252 21.75 -21.58 23.97
C VAL A 252 20.82 -20.40 24.14
N LYS A 253 20.66 -19.91 25.38
CA LYS A 253 19.94 -18.67 25.62
C LYS A 253 20.60 -17.78 24.60
N PRO A 254 19.91 -17.42 23.49
CA PRO A 254 20.59 -16.69 22.46
C PRO A 254 21.11 -15.52 23.24
N ASN A 255 22.42 -15.30 23.20
CA ASN A 255 22.94 -14.09 23.79
C ASN A 255 22.27 -13.03 22.93
N ILE A 256 21.12 -12.51 23.39
CA ILE A 256 20.21 -11.71 22.58
C ILE A 256 21.02 -10.51 22.09
N SER A 257 22.03 -10.08 22.87
CA SER A 257 23.02 -9.09 22.47
C SER A 257 23.88 -9.52 21.28
N ALA A 258 24.38 -10.76 21.21
CA ALA A 258 25.24 -11.23 20.11
C ALA A 258 24.44 -11.41 18.82
N ARG A 259 23.25 -12.03 18.89
CA ARG A 259 22.39 -12.17 17.69
C ARG A 259 21.81 -10.83 17.26
N ARG A 260 21.47 -9.95 18.21
CA ARG A 260 21.02 -8.58 17.90
C ARG A 260 22.17 -7.75 17.33
N ALA A 261 23.40 -7.90 17.81
CA ALA A 261 24.58 -7.26 17.24
C ALA A 261 24.84 -7.74 15.81
N GLU A 262 24.79 -9.05 15.56
CA GLU A 262 24.93 -9.63 14.21
C GLU A 262 23.82 -9.14 13.28
N LEU A 263 22.55 -9.12 13.74
CA LEU A 263 21.44 -8.60 12.95
C LEU A 263 21.55 -7.09 12.76
N ASN A 264 22.01 -6.34 13.75
CA ASN A 264 22.22 -4.91 13.64
C ASN A 264 23.28 -4.60 12.59
N GLU A 265 24.41 -5.32 12.62
CA GLU A 265 25.47 -5.19 11.62
C GLU A 265 24.96 -5.58 10.22
N LYS A 266 24.28 -6.72 10.10
CA LYS A 266 23.73 -7.20 8.82
C LYS A 266 22.73 -6.23 8.18
N PHE A 267 21.93 -5.55 8.99
CA PHE A 267 20.87 -4.63 8.51
C PHE A 267 21.23 -3.15 8.70
N GLY A 268 22.48 -2.82 9.02
CA GLY A 268 22.95 -1.44 9.17
C GLY A 268 22.25 -0.64 10.28
N ARG A 269 21.85 -1.31 11.37
CA ARG A 269 21.16 -0.70 12.52
C ARG A 269 22.16 -0.29 13.59
N THR A 270 21.91 0.84 14.24
CA THR A 270 22.81 1.40 15.28
C THR A 270 22.73 0.64 16.60
N GLY A 271 21.64 -0.09 16.83
CA GLY A 271 21.39 -0.86 18.05
C GLY A 271 20.57 -0.12 19.11
N ASP A 272 20.57 1.21 19.07
CA ASP A 272 19.61 2.05 19.79
C ASP A 272 18.31 2.15 18.97
N LEU A 273 17.21 1.66 19.55
CA LEU A 273 15.91 1.63 18.89
C LEU A 273 15.39 3.04 18.56
N ASN A 274 15.59 4.01 19.44
CA ASN A 274 15.11 5.37 19.24
C ASN A 274 15.90 6.06 18.13
N ARG A 275 17.21 5.84 18.10
CA ARG A 275 18.08 6.32 17.03
C ARG A 275 17.70 5.71 15.67
N ASP A 276 17.47 4.40 15.62
CA ASP A 276 17.02 3.70 14.40
C ASP A 276 15.62 4.14 13.91
N ILE A 277 14.72 4.48 14.84
CA ILE A 277 13.39 5.02 14.50
C ILE A 277 13.55 6.43 13.92
N ASN A 278 14.37 7.27 14.54
CA ASN A 278 14.63 8.63 14.07
C ASN A 278 15.28 8.63 12.69
N ILE A 279 16.31 7.81 12.46
CA ILE A 279 16.98 7.69 11.16
C ILE A 279 15.99 7.27 10.07
N ARG A 280 15.10 6.30 10.36
CA ARG A 280 14.08 5.85 9.40
C ARG A 280 13.00 6.90 9.14
N ALA A 281 12.56 7.62 10.18
CA ALA A 281 11.62 8.72 10.02
C ALA A 281 12.23 9.85 9.18
N ASN A 282 13.48 10.20 9.47
CA ASN A 282 14.28 11.17 8.72
C ASN A 282 14.46 10.74 7.26
N GLN A 283 14.84 9.49 7.01
CA GLN A 283 14.94 8.94 5.66
C GLN A 283 13.63 9.08 4.89
N LYS A 284 12.50 8.76 5.52
CA LYS A 284 11.18 8.91 4.91
C LYS A 284 10.86 10.37 4.57
N ILE A 285 11.19 11.32 5.46
CA ILE A 285 11.00 12.75 5.21
C ILE A 285 11.80 13.21 3.99
N VAL A 286 13.07 12.80 3.87
CA VAL A 286 13.92 13.14 2.71
C VAL A 286 13.36 12.54 1.43
N ASP A 287 13.04 11.25 1.45
CA ASP A 287 12.56 10.54 0.26
C ASP A 287 11.22 11.13 -0.20
N ASP A 288 10.27 11.38 0.71
CA ASP A 288 8.96 11.96 0.40
C ASP A 288 9.10 13.42 -0.10
N PHE A 289 10.00 14.21 0.50
CA PHE A 289 10.28 15.57 0.03
C PHE A 289 10.94 15.55 -1.36
N MET A 290 11.95 14.71 -1.61
CA MET A 290 12.57 14.60 -2.93
C MET A 290 11.56 14.16 -3.99
N ARG A 291 10.65 13.23 -3.66
CA ARG A 291 9.54 12.85 -4.53
C ARG A 291 8.58 14.00 -4.80
N SER A 292 8.24 14.80 -3.78
CA SER A 292 7.37 15.97 -3.96
C SER A 292 8.02 17.03 -4.85
N GLN A 293 9.34 17.13 -4.81
CA GLN A 293 10.15 17.98 -5.69
C GLN A 293 10.42 17.37 -7.08
N GLY A 294 9.86 16.20 -7.41
CA GLY A 294 9.99 15.59 -8.75
C GLY A 294 11.33 14.90 -9.02
N VAL A 295 12.11 14.58 -7.99
CA VAL A 295 13.36 13.82 -8.16
C VAL A 295 13.07 12.39 -8.61
N GLU A 296 13.83 11.92 -9.58
CA GLU A 296 13.76 10.53 -10.06
C GLU A 296 14.14 9.55 -8.95
N GLU A 297 13.32 8.51 -8.75
CA GLU A 297 13.48 7.53 -7.66
C GLU A 297 14.87 6.87 -7.65
N SER A 298 15.47 6.67 -8.84
CA SER A 298 16.81 6.11 -9.01
C SER A 298 17.93 7.00 -8.43
N LYS A 299 17.70 8.32 -8.34
CA LYS A 299 18.68 9.32 -7.89
C LYS A 299 18.55 9.65 -6.41
N ILE A 300 17.39 9.38 -5.79
CA ILE A 300 17.14 9.63 -4.37
C ILE A 300 18.20 8.99 -3.46
N PRO A 301 18.59 7.70 -3.65
CA PRO A 301 19.64 7.10 -2.83
C PRO A 301 20.97 7.85 -2.90
N ALA A 302 21.34 8.36 -4.08
CA ALA A 302 22.58 9.10 -4.29
C ALA A 302 22.55 10.50 -3.68
N TYR A 303 21.41 11.18 -3.66
CA TYR A 303 21.28 12.46 -2.95
C TYR A 303 21.27 12.29 -1.44
N ARG A 304 20.71 11.18 -0.95
CA ARG A 304 20.62 10.88 0.48
C ARG A 304 21.98 10.62 1.12
N THR A 305 22.99 10.14 0.39
CA THR A 305 24.33 9.90 0.95
C THR A 305 25.00 11.16 1.49
N GLY A 306 24.65 12.33 0.94
CA GLY A 306 25.17 13.63 1.40
C GLY A 306 24.43 14.21 2.61
N ILE A 307 23.34 13.58 3.08
CA ILE A 307 22.49 14.08 4.16
C ILE A 307 22.72 13.28 5.43
N ASP A 308 22.99 13.96 6.54
CA ASP A 308 23.13 13.35 7.85
C ASP A 308 21.74 13.08 8.46
N LEU A 309 21.30 11.83 8.34
CA LEU A 309 20.01 11.35 8.83
C LEU A 309 19.96 11.18 10.35
N GLU A 310 21.09 11.29 11.05
CA GLU A 310 21.11 11.21 12.51
C GLU A 310 20.72 12.54 13.16
N GLN A 311 20.97 13.64 12.46
CA GLN A 311 20.62 14.97 12.93
C GLN A 311 19.14 15.28 12.71
N ARG A 312 18.63 16.25 13.47
CA ARG A 312 17.25 16.72 13.30
C ARG A 312 17.09 17.38 11.93
N MET A 313 16.04 17.02 11.21
CA MET A 313 15.67 17.62 9.93
C MET A 313 14.30 18.29 10.03
N THR A 314 14.13 19.37 9.28
CA THR A 314 12.88 20.13 9.21
C THR A 314 12.55 20.50 7.78
N ILE A 315 11.27 20.42 7.43
CA ILE A 315 10.74 21.07 6.23
C ILE A 315 10.30 22.46 6.66
N GLU A 316 10.83 23.48 5.99
CA GLU A 316 10.57 24.88 6.29
C GLU A 316 10.08 25.62 5.06
N THR A 317 9.18 26.57 5.27
CA THR A 317 8.71 27.45 4.20
C THR A 317 9.66 28.64 4.04
N ILE A 318 10.22 28.81 2.84
CA ILE A 318 10.97 29.99 2.44
C ILE A 318 9.99 31.02 1.88
N ASN A 319 9.99 32.21 2.47
CA ASN A 319 9.25 33.35 1.95
C ASN A 319 10.02 34.05 0.81
N LYS A 320 9.28 34.72 -0.07
CA LYS A 320 9.84 35.61 -1.09
C LYS A 320 10.81 36.62 -0.47
N GLY A 321 11.96 36.81 -1.12
CA GLY A 321 13.00 37.76 -0.71
C GLY A 321 14.08 37.16 0.18
N LYS A 322 13.93 35.93 0.69
CA LYS A 322 14.96 35.24 1.48
C LYS A 322 16.21 34.99 0.63
N ILE A 323 17.38 35.26 1.21
CA ILE A 323 18.68 35.04 0.57
C ILE A 323 19.27 33.71 1.07
N ALA A 324 19.86 32.95 0.14
CA ALA A 324 20.66 31.77 0.40
C ALA A 324 21.89 31.78 -0.51
N TYR A 325 22.94 31.05 -0.13
CA TYR A 325 24.23 31.05 -0.80
C TYR A 325 24.52 29.68 -1.39
N GLN A 326 25.16 29.62 -2.54
CA GLN A 326 25.52 28.36 -3.17
C GLN A 326 26.98 28.39 -3.60
N ASN A 327 27.70 27.32 -3.23
CA ASN A 327 29.06 27.07 -3.68
C ASN A 327 29.01 26.40 -5.06
N GLN A 328 29.52 27.08 -6.08
CA GLN A 328 29.46 26.62 -7.46
C GLN A 328 30.77 26.93 -8.20
N SER A 329 31.12 26.11 -9.19
CA SER A 329 32.24 26.46 -10.08
C SER A 329 31.84 27.65 -10.97
N PRO A 330 32.74 28.61 -11.20
CA PRO A 330 32.52 29.75 -12.09
C PRO A 330 31.95 29.32 -13.45
N GLY A 331 30.84 29.96 -13.87
CA GLY A 331 30.19 29.70 -15.16
C GLY A 331 29.27 28.47 -15.20
N ASN A 332 29.21 27.65 -14.14
CA ASN A 332 28.27 26.54 -14.09
C ASN A 332 26.84 27.02 -13.76
N TRP A 333 25.86 26.27 -14.26
CA TRP A 333 24.44 26.36 -13.92
C TRP A 333 24.19 26.22 -12.41
N GLN A 334 23.12 26.88 -11.95
CA GLN A 334 22.66 26.84 -10.56
C GLN A 334 22.27 25.40 -10.16
N GLY A 335 22.77 24.95 -9.02
CA GLY A 335 22.44 23.66 -8.43
C GLY A 335 21.24 23.70 -7.49
N ASN A 336 20.92 22.55 -6.89
CA ASN A 336 19.77 22.40 -5.99
C ASN A 336 20.13 22.55 -4.51
N TRP A 337 21.40 22.78 -4.16
CA TRP A 337 21.90 22.83 -2.79
C TRP A 337 22.34 24.24 -2.39
N TYR A 338 21.89 24.73 -1.25
CA TYR A 338 22.21 26.08 -0.76
C TYR A 338 22.54 26.06 0.73
N SER A 339 23.42 26.95 1.19
CA SER A 339 23.67 27.31 2.59
C SER A 339 22.92 28.60 2.97
N LEU A 340 22.59 28.76 4.25
CA LEU A 340 21.98 30.00 4.75
C LEU A 340 23.00 31.03 5.23
N ASP A 341 24.27 30.64 5.33
CA ASP A 341 25.38 31.48 5.75
C ASP A 341 26.43 31.48 4.64
N GLU A 342 26.84 32.69 4.24
CA GLU A 342 27.85 32.95 3.22
C GLU A 342 29.22 32.46 3.66
N SER A 343 29.51 32.51 4.97
CA SER A 343 30.80 32.17 5.55
C SER A 343 31.02 30.65 5.70
N THR A 344 30.02 29.83 5.37
CA THR A 344 30.14 28.37 5.52
C THR A 344 31.10 27.79 4.48
N PRO A 345 32.20 27.14 4.91
CA PRO A 345 33.14 26.53 3.98
C PRO A 345 32.50 25.39 3.18
N ALA A 346 32.93 25.22 1.93
CA ALA A 346 32.54 24.09 1.08
C ALA A 346 32.75 22.72 1.79
N THR A 347 33.85 22.56 2.51
CA THR A 347 34.18 21.31 3.23
C THR A 347 33.16 20.94 4.31
N LYS A 348 32.54 21.94 4.97
CA LYS A 348 31.48 21.74 5.97
C LYS A 348 30.13 21.40 5.35
N LEU A 349 29.92 21.77 4.09
CA LEU A 349 28.74 21.42 3.29
C LEU A 349 28.86 20.05 2.60
N GLY A 350 29.95 19.31 2.87
CA GLY A 350 30.16 18.00 2.26
C GLY A 350 30.58 18.05 0.79
N ILE A 351 31.19 19.16 0.35
CA ILE A 351 31.63 19.35 -1.04
C ILE A 351 33.09 19.83 -1.12
N ASN A 352 33.77 19.48 -2.21
CA ASN A 352 35.12 19.93 -2.50
C ASN A 352 35.15 21.46 -2.71
N PRO A 353 36.09 22.19 -2.07
CA PRO A 353 36.28 23.63 -2.30
C PRO A 353 36.69 23.98 -3.73
N GLU A 354 37.25 23.04 -4.48
CA GLU A 354 37.54 23.16 -5.91
C GLU A 354 36.48 22.44 -6.74
N GLY A 355 36.30 22.87 -7.99
CA GLY A 355 35.44 22.18 -8.94
C GLY A 355 35.84 22.46 -10.38
N GLN A 356 35.31 21.65 -11.29
CA GLN A 356 35.61 21.76 -12.70
C GLN A 356 34.64 22.73 -13.40
N VAL A 357 35.19 23.68 -14.17
CA VAL A 357 34.41 24.50 -15.10
C VAL A 357 33.92 23.59 -16.22
N ARG A 358 32.60 23.57 -16.43
CA ARG A 358 31.95 22.70 -17.40
C ARG A 358 32.51 22.94 -18.81
N ASP A 359 32.67 21.85 -19.56
CA ASP A 359 33.11 21.84 -20.97
C ASP A 359 34.52 22.39 -21.26
N THR A 360 35.30 22.76 -20.24
CA THR A 360 36.69 23.25 -20.41
C THR A 360 37.73 22.40 -19.70
N GLY A 361 37.31 21.57 -18.75
CA GLY A 361 38.19 20.70 -17.98
C GLY A 361 39.01 21.42 -16.89
N LEU A 362 38.93 22.75 -16.81
CA LEU A 362 39.70 23.59 -15.91
C LEU A 362 39.23 23.43 -14.46
N ILE A 363 40.15 23.12 -13.55
CA ILE A 363 39.89 23.04 -12.10
C ILE A 363 40.14 24.43 -11.50
N VAL A 364 39.12 24.95 -10.81
CA VAL A 364 39.17 26.27 -10.16
C VAL A 364 38.50 26.22 -8.78
N PRO A 365 38.85 27.13 -7.86
CA PRO A 365 38.10 27.30 -6.62
C PRO A 365 36.62 27.62 -6.90
N LYS A 366 35.71 27.04 -6.13
CA LYS A 366 34.30 27.38 -6.20
C LYS A 366 34.07 28.80 -5.67
N GLU A 367 33.16 29.51 -6.33
CA GLU A 367 32.67 30.80 -5.90
C GLU A 367 31.37 30.62 -5.08
N VAL A 368 31.19 31.47 -4.07
CA VAL A 368 29.94 31.56 -3.31
C VAL A 368 29.05 32.59 -4.01
N LYS A 369 27.92 32.14 -4.55
CA LYS A 369 26.90 33.03 -5.16
C LYS A 369 25.68 33.15 -4.27
N ALA A 370 25.21 34.38 -4.10
CA ALA A 370 23.95 34.68 -3.42
C ALA A 370 22.76 34.56 -4.37
N TYR A 371 21.72 33.87 -3.92
CA TYR A 371 20.45 33.68 -4.62
C TYR A 371 19.30 34.18 -3.75
N GLN A 372 18.34 34.87 -4.36
CA GLN A 372 17.16 35.39 -3.68
C GLN A 372 15.89 34.66 -4.13
N ALA A 373 15.12 34.16 -3.17
CA ALA A 373 13.85 33.50 -3.41
C ALA A 373 12.84 34.47 -4.06
N GLN A 374 12.33 34.10 -5.24
CA GLN A 374 11.38 34.94 -5.99
C GLN A 374 9.91 34.73 -5.58
N GLN A 375 9.61 33.60 -4.95
CA GLN A 375 8.28 33.18 -4.50
C GLN A 375 8.39 32.33 -3.24
N GLU A 376 7.25 32.07 -2.61
CA GLU A 376 7.18 31.13 -1.48
C GLU A 376 7.45 29.70 -1.97
N GLY A 377 8.20 28.92 -1.19
CA GLY A 377 8.53 27.54 -1.52
C GLY A 377 8.96 26.76 -0.28
N GLU A 378 8.91 25.43 -0.36
CA GLU A 378 9.37 24.56 0.73
C GLU A 378 10.86 24.23 0.57
N MET A 379 11.58 24.19 1.69
CA MET A 379 12.95 23.75 1.76
C MET A 379 13.11 22.63 2.77
N HIS A 380 13.99 21.70 2.45
CA HIS A 380 14.48 20.73 3.41
C HIS A 380 15.74 21.27 4.11
N ARG A 381 15.70 21.42 5.43
CA ARG A 381 16.86 21.77 6.25
C ARG A 381 17.46 20.52 6.86
N SER A 382 18.73 20.27 6.53
CA SER A 382 19.52 19.17 7.09
C SER A 382 20.99 19.53 7.23
N SER A 383 21.72 18.68 7.95
CA SER A 383 23.18 18.71 8.05
C SER A 383 23.83 17.83 6.96
N ALA A 384 25.03 18.19 6.54
CA ALA A 384 25.80 17.41 5.56
C ALA A 384 26.55 16.25 6.24
N THR A 385 26.54 15.07 5.62
CA THR A 385 27.38 13.94 6.04
C THR A 385 28.83 14.18 5.62
N PRO A 386 29.84 13.81 6.44
CA PRO A 386 31.22 13.71 5.97
C PRO A 386 31.30 12.71 4.81
N ALA A 387 31.57 13.17 3.61
CA ALA A 387 31.52 12.36 2.40
C ALA A 387 32.81 12.50 1.58
N LEU A 388 33.17 11.43 0.88
CA LEU A 388 34.20 11.49 -0.15
C LEU A 388 33.58 12.08 -1.41
N ASP A 389 33.87 13.36 -1.71
CA ASP A 389 33.39 14.03 -2.90
C ASP A 389 34.13 13.49 -4.13
N THR A 390 33.45 12.61 -4.88
CA THR A 390 33.89 12.05 -6.15
C THR A 390 33.20 12.69 -7.36
N TRP A 391 32.37 13.72 -7.15
CA TRP A 391 31.48 14.27 -8.17
C TRP A 391 31.87 15.68 -8.61
N SER A 392 32.54 16.46 -7.76
CA SER A 392 33.03 17.80 -8.13
C SER A 392 34.23 17.74 -9.08
N ILE A 393 35.14 16.80 -8.83
CA ILE A 393 36.31 16.50 -9.67
C ILE A 393 36.50 14.97 -9.64
N PRO A 394 35.95 14.22 -10.62
CA PRO A 394 35.97 12.76 -10.60
C PRO A 394 37.36 12.15 -10.44
N ASP A 395 38.37 12.76 -11.06
CA ASP A 395 39.76 12.28 -11.03
C ASP A 395 40.52 12.65 -9.75
N LYS A 396 39.92 13.47 -8.86
CA LYS A 396 40.51 13.90 -7.58
C LYS A 396 39.47 13.86 -6.46
N PRO A 397 39.15 12.66 -5.94
CA PRO A 397 38.28 12.52 -4.78
C PRO A 397 38.79 13.34 -3.59
N PHE A 398 37.89 14.05 -2.91
CA PHE A 398 38.24 14.90 -1.76
C PHE A 398 37.42 14.52 -0.54
N GLN A 399 38.09 14.21 0.58
CA GLN A 399 37.41 13.89 1.82
C GLN A 399 36.90 15.17 2.48
N THR A 400 35.58 15.28 2.63
CA THR A 400 34.94 16.45 3.23
C THR A 400 34.71 16.24 4.72
N GLU A 401 34.59 17.34 5.46
CA GLU A 401 34.41 17.31 6.92
C GLU A 401 32.95 17.04 7.31
N GLY A 402 31.98 17.56 6.54
CA GLY A 402 30.57 17.50 6.92
C GLY A 402 30.27 18.19 8.27
N GLY A 403 29.05 18.03 8.77
CA GLY A 403 28.65 18.45 10.12
C GLY A 403 28.34 19.94 10.34
N GLY A 404 28.51 20.80 9.33
CA GLY A 404 28.21 22.23 9.43
C GLY A 404 29.17 23.04 10.32
N TYR A 405 28.86 24.33 10.53
CA TYR A 405 29.62 25.29 11.33
C TYR A 405 28.89 25.60 12.66
N ASN A 406 29.59 25.55 13.79
CA ASN A 406 29.08 25.91 15.15
C ASN A 406 27.80 25.22 15.65
N GLY A 407 27.62 23.92 15.40
CA GLY A 407 26.57 23.13 16.06
C GLY A 407 25.12 23.52 15.73
N LEU A 408 24.93 24.37 14.72
CA LEU A 408 23.63 24.67 14.13
C LEU A 408 23.47 23.83 12.85
N PRO A 409 22.30 23.20 12.61
CA PRO A 409 22.05 22.44 11.40
C PRO A 409 22.13 23.36 10.19
N LEU A 410 23.28 23.32 9.52
CA LEU A 410 23.59 24.16 8.38
C LEU A 410 23.02 23.52 7.13
N SER A 411 21.72 23.80 6.99
CA SER A 411 20.90 23.86 5.78
C SER A 411 21.69 23.51 4.53
N VAL A 412 21.66 22.25 4.18
CA VAL A 412 21.79 21.78 2.81
C VAL A 412 20.36 21.83 2.25
N ILE A 413 19.97 22.98 1.71
CA ILE A 413 18.62 23.18 1.14
C ILE A 413 18.55 22.39 -0.14
N PHE A 414 17.79 21.29 -0.18
CA PHE A 414 17.40 20.69 -1.46
C PHE A 414 16.16 21.43 -1.97
N GLY A 415 16.27 22.08 -3.12
CA GLY A 415 15.13 22.61 -3.85
C GLY A 415 15.38 22.39 -5.33
N LEU A 416 14.68 21.42 -5.93
CA LEU A 416 14.71 21.29 -7.38
C LEU A 416 13.95 22.50 -7.92
N HIS A 417 14.70 23.46 -8.48
CA HIS A 417 14.15 24.62 -9.14
C HIS A 417 13.18 25.46 -8.28
N ILE A 418 13.63 26.66 -7.92
CA ILE A 418 12.74 27.83 -7.88
C ILE A 418 12.30 28.15 -9.34
N MET A 419 11.69 27.18 -10.03
CA MET A 419 10.96 27.32 -11.30
C MET A 419 9.93 26.17 -11.38
N ASN A 420 8.88 26.31 -10.59
CA ASN A 420 7.49 26.08 -10.95
C ASN A 420 7.24 25.10 -12.13
N ASP A 421 7.00 23.82 -11.81
CA ASP A 421 6.56 22.77 -12.75
C ASP A 421 5.15 23.01 -13.34
N LYS A 422 4.51 24.09 -12.91
CA LYS A 422 3.17 24.55 -13.21
C LYS A 422 3.22 25.95 -13.81
N THR A 423 3.99 26.14 -14.89
CA THR A 423 4.00 27.38 -15.68
C THR A 423 3.62 27.11 -17.12
N ALA A 424 3.05 28.11 -17.79
CA ALA A 424 2.77 28.03 -19.22
C ALA A 424 4.02 27.68 -20.02
N LEU A 425 5.20 28.18 -19.61
CA LEU A 425 6.47 27.89 -20.25
C LEU A 425 6.83 26.39 -20.17
N ASN A 426 6.65 25.76 -19.01
CA ASN A 426 6.97 24.35 -18.80
C ASN A 426 6.10 23.43 -19.68
N TYR A 427 4.81 23.71 -19.79
CA TYR A 427 3.90 22.97 -20.70
C TYR A 427 4.37 23.04 -22.16
N VAL A 428 4.80 24.22 -22.59
CA VAL A 428 5.29 24.44 -23.95
C VAL A 428 6.65 23.77 -24.17
N ASP A 429 7.55 23.80 -23.19
CA ASP A 429 8.85 23.13 -23.27
C ASP A 429 8.72 21.61 -23.31
N LYS A 430 7.82 21.01 -22.52
CA LYS A 430 7.52 19.57 -22.58
C LYS A 430 7.05 19.14 -23.98
N ALA A 431 6.14 19.91 -24.58
CA ALA A 431 5.70 19.68 -25.95
C ALA A 431 6.84 19.85 -26.97
N LEU A 432 7.67 20.87 -26.80
CA LEU A 432 8.78 21.17 -27.71
C LEU A 432 9.87 20.11 -27.68
N ILE A 433 10.22 19.58 -26.50
CA ILE A 433 11.19 18.49 -26.34
C ILE A 433 10.72 17.27 -27.12
N LEU A 434 9.45 16.87 -26.91
CA LEU A 434 8.90 15.70 -27.58
C LEU A 434 8.76 15.91 -29.09
N ALA A 435 8.37 17.11 -29.54
CA ALA A 435 8.32 17.46 -30.96
C ALA A 435 9.69 17.39 -31.64
N LYS A 436 10.75 17.87 -30.98
CA LYS A 436 12.14 17.76 -31.49
C LYS A 436 12.60 16.31 -31.57
N LYS A 437 12.25 15.51 -30.55
CA LYS A 437 12.55 14.08 -30.52
C LYS A 437 11.89 13.35 -31.70
N ARG A 438 10.58 13.51 -31.89
CA ARG A 438 9.84 12.90 -33.01
C ARG A 438 10.33 13.38 -34.37
N TYR A 439 10.66 14.66 -34.50
CA TYR A 439 11.28 15.18 -35.72
C TYR A 439 12.61 14.48 -36.04
N ALA A 440 13.48 14.28 -35.04
CA ALA A 440 14.75 13.59 -35.22
C ALA A 440 14.55 12.10 -35.57
N GLU A 441 13.61 11.42 -34.93
CA GLU A 441 13.27 10.02 -35.22
C GLU A 441 12.79 9.84 -36.67
N VAL A 442 11.86 10.67 -37.13
CA VAL A 442 11.35 10.61 -38.51
C VAL A 442 12.44 10.98 -39.52
N LYS A 443 13.27 12.00 -39.22
CA LYS A 443 14.39 12.40 -40.07
C LYS A 443 15.40 11.28 -40.26
N ASN A 444 15.71 10.55 -39.18
CA ASN A 444 16.67 9.45 -39.20
C ASN A 444 16.13 8.21 -39.95
N LEU A 445 14.82 7.97 -39.88
CA LEU A 445 14.17 6.85 -40.58
C LEU A 445 14.00 7.12 -42.08
N ASN A 446 13.51 8.31 -42.45
CA ASN A 446 13.32 8.70 -43.85
C ASN A 446 13.44 10.23 -44.03
N PRO A 447 14.59 10.74 -44.50
CA PRO A 447 14.82 12.17 -44.71
C PRO A 447 13.87 12.86 -45.69
N HIS A 448 13.18 12.10 -46.55
CA HIS A 448 12.24 12.61 -47.56
C HIS A 448 10.77 12.33 -47.22
N ALA A 449 10.47 11.92 -45.99
CA ALA A 449 9.10 11.65 -45.56
C ALA A 449 8.22 12.92 -45.64
N PRO A 450 7.03 12.87 -46.28
CA PRO A 450 6.09 14.00 -46.29
C PRO A 450 5.70 14.50 -44.89
N LEU A 451 5.67 13.60 -43.90
CA LEU A 451 5.39 13.92 -42.50
C LEU A 451 6.49 14.76 -41.82
N LEU A 452 7.73 14.75 -42.33
CA LEU A 452 8.84 15.50 -41.75
C LEU A 452 8.58 17.02 -41.77
N GLN A 453 7.91 17.51 -42.82
CA GLN A 453 7.50 18.91 -42.93
C GLN A 453 6.49 19.30 -41.83
N MET A 454 5.58 18.39 -41.48
CA MET A 454 4.61 18.61 -40.41
C MET A 454 5.31 18.72 -39.05
N TYR A 455 6.17 17.75 -38.70
CA TYR A 455 6.93 17.81 -37.44
C TYR A 455 7.82 19.06 -37.35
N GLY A 456 8.47 19.44 -38.46
CA GLY A 456 9.24 20.68 -38.55
C GLY A 456 8.38 21.92 -38.28
N SER A 457 7.17 21.97 -38.86
CA SER A 457 6.19 23.03 -38.59
C SER A 457 5.76 23.08 -37.12
N ILE A 458 5.51 21.93 -36.48
CA ILE A 458 5.14 21.87 -35.06
C ILE A 458 6.26 22.45 -34.18
N VAL A 459 7.52 22.05 -34.41
CA VAL A 459 8.68 22.55 -33.66
C VAL A 459 8.80 24.07 -33.79
N GLN A 460 8.68 24.61 -35.00
CA GLN A 460 8.76 26.06 -35.23
C GLN A 460 7.63 26.85 -34.57
N GLN A 461 6.44 26.27 -34.54
CA GLN A 461 5.29 26.87 -33.86
C GLN A 461 5.47 26.86 -32.34
N LEU A 462 5.96 25.78 -31.75
CA LEU A 462 6.24 25.70 -30.31
C LEU A 462 7.40 26.61 -29.88
N LEU A 463 8.44 26.77 -30.71
CA LEU A 463 9.50 27.75 -30.46
C LEU A 463 8.96 29.18 -30.41
N PHE A 464 8.13 29.55 -31.37
CA PHE A 464 7.48 30.86 -31.37
C PHE A 464 6.63 31.08 -30.11
N LEU A 465 5.85 30.07 -29.70
CA LEU A 465 5.04 30.16 -28.49
C LEU A 465 5.90 30.31 -27.22
N ARG A 466 7.02 29.59 -27.14
CA ARG A 466 7.97 29.71 -26.04
C ARG A 466 8.54 31.13 -25.96
N ASP A 467 9.03 31.66 -27.09
CA ASP A 467 9.62 33.00 -27.15
C ASP A 467 8.58 34.10 -26.83
N LEU A 468 7.30 33.88 -27.15
CA LEU A 468 6.20 34.77 -26.76
C LEU A 468 5.95 34.75 -25.24
N ILE A 469 5.98 33.57 -24.61
CA ILE A 469 5.80 33.43 -23.16
C ILE A 469 6.99 33.99 -22.38
N GLU A 470 8.21 33.81 -22.89
CA GLU A 470 9.43 34.41 -22.32
C GLU A 470 9.53 35.93 -22.53
N GLY A 471 8.63 36.52 -23.33
CA GLY A 471 8.60 37.96 -23.64
C GLY A 471 9.66 38.42 -24.65
N LYS A 472 10.33 37.48 -25.33
CA LYS A 472 11.29 37.75 -26.43
C LYS A 472 10.55 38.18 -27.69
N GLU A 473 9.40 37.56 -27.95
CA GLU A 473 8.47 37.93 -29.02
C GLU A 473 7.28 38.71 -28.44
N LYS A 474 6.84 39.76 -29.13
CA LYS A 474 5.74 40.63 -28.70
C LYS A 474 4.57 40.61 -29.67
N ASP A 475 4.79 40.23 -30.93
CA ASP A 475 3.74 40.14 -31.94
C ASP A 475 2.92 38.86 -31.77
N LYS A 476 1.66 39.03 -31.35
CA LYS A 476 0.71 37.93 -31.17
C LYS A 476 -0.01 37.54 -32.46
N ALA A 477 0.16 38.25 -33.57
CA ALA A 477 -0.57 38.00 -34.81
C ALA A 477 -0.34 36.58 -35.35
N ARG A 478 0.86 36.04 -35.17
CA ARG A 478 1.23 34.70 -35.64
C ARG A 478 0.53 33.56 -34.86
N LEU A 479 -0.02 33.81 -33.67
CA LEU A 479 -0.84 32.83 -32.93
C LEU A 479 -2.07 32.38 -33.74
N TRP A 480 -2.67 33.28 -34.52
CA TRP A 480 -3.84 32.98 -35.36
C TRP A 480 -3.53 32.10 -36.57
N LYS A 481 -2.24 31.96 -36.91
CA LYS A 481 -1.74 31.15 -38.03
C LYS A 481 -1.21 29.78 -37.57
N MET A 482 -1.23 29.50 -36.26
CA MET A 482 -0.76 28.23 -35.72
C MET A 482 -1.77 27.12 -36.02
N THR A 483 -1.25 25.94 -36.34
CA THR A 483 -2.03 24.77 -36.78
C THR A 483 -1.66 23.49 -36.03
N PHE A 484 -0.68 23.53 -35.11
CA PHE A 484 -0.22 22.33 -34.43
C PHE A 484 -1.31 21.62 -33.59
N GLY A 485 -2.29 22.35 -33.05
CA GLY A 485 -3.45 21.74 -32.38
C GLY A 485 -4.35 20.94 -33.33
N MET A 486 -4.46 21.36 -34.60
CA MET A 486 -5.16 20.58 -35.62
C MET A 486 -4.40 19.30 -35.97
N TYR A 487 -3.06 19.38 -36.07
CA TYR A 487 -2.23 18.19 -36.30
C TYR A 487 -2.33 17.22 -35.12
N ALA A 488 -2.35 17.71 -33.88
CA ALA A 488 -2.55 16.88 -32.70
C ALA A 488 -3.80 15.98 -32.83
N ALA A 489 -4.97 16.58 -33.06
CA ALA A 489 -6.22 15.84 -33.14
C ALA A 489 -6.33 14.93 -34.37
N LYS A 490 -5.75 15.30 -35.52
CA LYS A 490 -5.91 14.53 -36.76
C LYS A 490 -4.92 13.38 -36.89
N GLU A 491 -3.70 13.57 -36.39
CA GLU A 491 -2.58 12.67 -36.68
C GLU A 491 -2.16 11.85 -35.45
N PHE A 492 -2.31 12.39 -34.23
CA PHE A 492 -1.70 11.81 -33.02
C PHE A 492 -2.66 11.22 -32.00
N ASP A 493 -3.95 11.57 -32.05
CA ASP A 493 -4.97 11.11 -31.07
C ASP A 493 -4.99 9.58 -30.89
N ASN A 494 -4.72 8.82 -31.96
CA ASN A 494 -4.68 7.35 -31.92
C ASN A 494 -3.31 6.73 -32.19
N SER A 495 -2.27 7.53 -32.45
CA SER A 495 -0.94 7.04 -32.87
C SER A 495 0.16 7.30 -31.84
N ASP A 496 0.14 8.46 -31.16
CA ASP A 496 1.09 8.82 -30.10
C ASP A 496 0.36 9.61 -29.01
N GLU A 497 -0.19 8.86 -28.04
CA GLU A 497 -1.00 9.40 -26.95
C GLU A 497 -0.21 10.42 -26.10
N LEU A 498 1.07 10.15 -25.80
CA LEU A 498 1.88 11.09 -25.02
C LEU A 498 2.11 12.40 -25.79
N PHE A 499 2.43 12.31 -27.08
CA PHE A 499 2.67 13.49 -27.90
C PHE A 499 1.39 14.30 -28.14
N PHE A 500 0.27 13.62 -28.37
CA PHE A 500 -1.04 14.22 -28.47
C PHE A 500 -1.37 15.04 -27.22
N GLU A 501 -1.16 14.49 -26.03
CA GLU A 501 -1.46 15.16 -24.76
C GLU A 501 -0.59 16.40 -24.56
N ARG A 502 0.73 16.30 -24.79
CA ARG A 502 1.64 17.46 -24.66
C ARG A 502 1.28 18.58 -25.64
N LEU A 503 0.92 18.24 -26.88
CA LEU A 503 0.48 19.24 -27.87
C LEU A 503 -0.86 19.85 -27.49
N SER A 504 -1.79 19.07 -26.95
CA SER A 504 -3.10 19.55 -26.50
C SER A 504 -2.98 20.54 -25.35
N ASP A 505 -2.11 20.26 -24.38
CA ASP A 505 -1.79 21.17 -23.28
C ASP A 505 -1.20 22.51 -23.77
N ALA A 506 -0.24 22.45 -24.70
CA ALA A 506 0.34 23.65 -25.30
C ALA A 506 -0.67 24.43 -26.16
N TRP A 507 -1.57 23.73 -26.86
CA TRP A 507 -2.63 24.33 -27.65
C TRP A 507 -3.67 25.03 -26.77
N PHE A 508 -3.99 24.45 -25.61
CA PHE A 508 -4.86 25.09 -24.63
C PHE A 508 -4.34 26.47 -24.23
N ILE A 509 -3.03 26.59 -23.98
CA ILE A 509 -2.37 27.87 -23.67
C ILE A 509 -2.50 28.86 -24.84
N VAL A 510 -2.28 28.42 -26.08
CA VAL A 510 -2.45 29.24 -27.28
C VAL A 510 -3.88 29.79 -27.38
N ASP A 511 -4.88 28.95 -27.18
CA ASP A 511 -6.29 29.34 -27.25
C ASP A 511 -6.65 30.41 -26.19
N GLN A 512 -6.14 30.26 -24.97
CA GLN A 512 -6.31 31.26 -23.92
C GLN A 512 -5.66 32.61 -24.29
N ILE A 513 -4.43 32.59 -24.80
CA ILE A 513 -3.72 33.82 -25.20
C ILE A 513 -4.42 34.51 -26.39
N ARG A 514 -4.90 33.74 -27.37
CA ARG A 514 -5.62 34.27 -28.55
C ARG A 514 -6.91 34.99 -28.16
N ARG A 515 -7.62 34.48 -27.16
CA ARG A 515 -8.86 35.06 -26.64
C ARG A 515 -8.64 36.24 -25.70
N GLY A 516 -7.38 36.62 -25.42
CA GLY A 516 -7.05 37.68 -24.47
C GLY A 516 -7.38 37.31 -23.02
N LEU A 517 -7.54 36.02 -22.72
CA LEU A 517 -7.87 35.54 -21.38
C LEU A 517 -6.63 35.51 -20.50
N LYS A 518 -6.84 35.62 -19.19
CA LYS A 518 -5.80 35.25 -18.22
C LYS A 518 -5.49 33.76 -18.41
N VAL A 519 -4.24 33.44 -18.71
CA VAL A 519 -3.83 32.05 -18.97
C VAL A 519 -4.04 31.22 -17.71
N ARG A 520 -5.03 30.32 -17.78
CA ARG A 520 -5.20 29.21 -16.85
C ARG A 520 -4.42 28.01 -17.38
N LEU A 521 -3.88 27.20 -16.49
CA LEU A 521 -3.06 26.06 -16.86
C LEU A 521 -3.92 24.79 -16.96
N PRO A 522 -3.55 23.80 -17.80
CA PRO A 522 -4.34 22.58 -17.99
C PRO A 522 -4.76 21.88 -16.68
N HIS A 523 -3.86 21.77 -15.71
CA HIS A 523 -4.15 21.16 -14.40
C HIS A 523 -5.11 21.98 -13.50
N GLU A 524 -5.34 23.25 -13.82
CA GLU A 524 -6.29 24.11 -13.09
C GLU A 524 -7.72 24.02 -13.66
N VAL A 525 -7.88 23.33 -14.79
CA VAL A 525 -9.14 23.25 -15.54
C VAL A 525 -9.64 21.81 -15.60
N ASP A 526 -8.75 20.85 -15.80
CA ASP A 526 -9.10 19.43 -15.82
C ASP A 526 -8.87 18.78 -14.44
N ALA A 527 -9.98 18.40 -13.78
CA ALA A 527 -9.96 17.74 -12.47
C ALA A 527 -9.27 16.36 -12.50
N ASN A 528 -9.24 15.70 -13.65
CA ASN A 528 -8.62 14.40 -13.84
C ASN A 528 -7.17 14.48 -14.36
N TYR A 529 -6.65 15.70 -14.54
CA TYR A 529 -5.32 15.92 -15.12
C TYR A 529 -4.23 15.12 -14.41
N SER A 530 -4.21 15.14 -13.07
CA SER A 530 -3.21 14.41 -12.27
C SER A 530 -3.24 12.90 -12.50
N ILE A 531 -4.44 12.31 -12.61
CA ILE A 531 -4.62 10.87 -12.86
C ILE A 531 -4.17 10.54 -14.28
N LYS A 532 -4.53 11.39 -15.25
CA LYS A 532 -4.11 11.24 -16.65
C LYS A 532 -2.59 11.27 -16.81
N GLN A 533 -1.94 12.22 -16.15
CA GLN A 533 -0.47 12.33 -16.14
C GLN A 533 0.20 11.12 -15.47
N GLN A 534 -0.36 10.58 -14.40
CA GLN A 534 0.14 9.34 -13.78
C GLN A 534 0.04 8.14 -14.73
N ASN A 535 -1.08 8.01 -15.45
CA ASN A 535 -1.26 6.94 -16.43
C ASN A 535 -0.28 7.04 -17.59
N LEU A 536 -0.08 8.25 -18.13
CA LEU A 536 0.92 8.50 -19.18
C LEU A 536 2.34 8.21 -18.70
N LYS A 537 2.67 8.56 -17.45
CA LYS A 537 3.97 8.27 -16.85
C LYS A 537 4.22 6.76 -16.70
N MET A 538 3.19 5.99 -16.34
CA MET A 538 3.29 4.52 -16.29
C MET A 538 3.43 3.90 -17.68
N LYS A 539 2.74 4.45 -18.68
CA LYS A 539 2.73 3.92 -20.06
C LYS A 539 4.00 4.29 -20.85
N TYR A 540 4.58 5.46 -20.60
CA TYR A 540 5.73 6.00 -21.34
C TYR A 540 6.87 6.47 -20.39
N PRO A 541 7.40 5.60 -19.51
CA PRO A 541 8.31 6.03 -18.43
C PRO A 541 9.63 6.63 -18.93
N ASN A 542 10.09 6.25 -20.12
CA ASN A 542 11.36 6.72 -20.70
C ASN A 542 11.22 8.04 -21.49
N GLU A 543 9.99 8.56 -21.62
CA GLU A 543 9.68 9.71 -22.49
C GLU A 543 8.86 10.80 -21.79
N PHE A 544 8.40 10.54 -20.56
CA PHE A 544 7.41 11.35 -19.86
C PHE A 544 7.92 12.71 -19.37
#